data_AF-A0A957TDR2-F1
#
_entry.id   AF-A0A957TDR2-F1
#
_cell.length_a   1.000
_cell.length_b   1.000
_cell.length_c   1.000
_cell.angle_alpha   90.00
_cell.angle_beta   90.00
_cell.angle_gamma   90.00
#
_symmetry.space_group_name_H-M   'P 1'
#
loop_
_entity.id
_entity.type
_entity.pdbx_description
1 polymer ?
#
loop_
_entity_poly.entity_id
_entity_poly.type
_entity_poly.pdbx_seq_one_letter_code
_entity_poly.pdbx_strand_id
1 'polypeptide(L)'
;SAEGWVDYEAHGYIHNVPISEGSTDEFITSEMQGAINSLQKYMNKTPIAYIWPGGGFSRRAVEIGPTLGYKLGFTVNQRGPVMYNWVPQADSVNDDNPLAIPEVPAGNPLMTLPRYWSPNARGEIDTVRNIGDEATAYAEQNKATELEYYDIVCAPTLGPIP
;
A
#
# COMPACT_ATOMS: atom_id res chain seq x y z
N SER A 1 7.59 28.53 -9.52
CA SER A 1 7.14 28.39 -8.14
C SER A 1 8.28 27.84 -7.31
N ALA A 2 8.57 28.44 -6.17
CA ALA A 2 9.61 28.03 -5.23
C ALA A 2 9.04 27.02 -4.22
N GLU A 3 8.73 25.81 -4.70
CA GLU A 3 8.12 24.72 -3.92
C GLU A 3 8.88 23.43 -4.23
N GLY A 4 9.87 23.07 -3.42
CA GLY A 4 10.73 21.91 -3.63
C GLY A 4 10.45 20.71 -2.72
N TRP A 5 9.42 20.79 -1.88
CA TRP A 5 9.17 19.80 -0.81
C TRP A 5 7.86 19.03 -0.94
N VAL A 6 6.91 19.52 -1.75
CA VAL A 6 5.58 18.94 -1.90
C VAL A 6 5.25 18.82 -3.38
N ASP A 7 4.81 17.62 -3.77
CA ASP A 7 4.23 17.37 -5.08
C ASP A 7 2.71 17.24 -4.95
N TYR A 8 1.97 17.88 -5.86
CA TYR A 8 0.51 17.99 -5.78
C TYR A 8 -0.13 17.01 -6.76
N GLU A 9 -0.82 16.02 -6.22
CA GLU A 9 -1.40 14.93 -7.00
C GLU A 9 -2.92 14.87 -6.89
N ALA A 10 -3.55 14.24 -7.88
CA ALA A 10 -5.01 14.16 -7.94
C ALA A 10 -5.55 13.11 -6.96
N HIS A 11 -6.64 13.44 -6.27
CA HIS A 11 -7.40 12.48 -5.45
C HIS A 11 -8.90 12.55 -5.79
N GLY A 12 -9.24 12.49 -7.07
CA GLY A 12 -10.61 12.67 -7.56
C GLY A 12 -11.07 14.13 -7.61
N TYR A 13 -12.27 14.32 -8.16
CA TYR A 13 -12.93 15.60 -8.32
C TYR A 13 -14.21 15.66 -7.50
N ILE A 14 -15.13 14.71 -7.70
CA ILE A 14 -16.29 14.49 -6.82
C ILE A 14 -15.83 13.78 -5.54
N HIS A 15 -14.82 12.91 -5.64
CA HIS A 15 -14.15 12.15 -4.57
C HIS A 15 -15.04 11.14 -3.83
N ASN A 16 -16.26 11.53 -3.45
CA ASN A 16 -17.19 10.73 -2.64
C ASN A 16 -17.90 9.62 -3.41
N VAL A 17 -17.68 9.53 -4.73
CA VAL A 17 -18.15 8.45 -5.59
C VAL A 17 -16.93 7.78 -6.19
N PRO A 18 -16.43 6.67 -5.60
CA PRO A 18 -15.30 5.95 -6.14
C PRO A 18 -15.56 5.43 -7.55
N ILE A 19 -14.53 5.44 -8.38
CA ILE A 19 -14.54 4.73 -9.65
C ILE A 19 -14.59 3.23 -9.38
N SER A 20 -15.44 2.51 -10.12
CA SER A 20 -15.58 1.06 -10.02
C SER A 20 -15.75 0.45 -11.42
N GLU A 21 -15.85 -0.88 -11.50
CA GLU A 21 -16.13 -1.60 -12.76
C GLU A 21 -17.50 -1.22 -13.37
N GLY A 22 -18.43 -0.66 -12.58
CA GLY A 22 -19.72 -0.17 -13.08
C GLY A 22 -19.72 1.29 -13.55
N SER A 23 -18.59 2.01 -13.41
CA SER A 23 -18.48 3.41 -13.82
C SER A 23 -18.45 3.53 -15.34
N THR A 24 -19.12 4.54 -15.89
CA THR A 24 -19.06 4.84 -17.33
C THR A 24 -17.77 5.57 -17.70
N ASP A 25 -17.39 5.51 -18.97
CA ASP A 25 -16.23 6.24 -19.49
C ASP A 25 -16.36 7.75 -19.27
N GLU A 26 -17.56 8.31 -19.41
CA GLU A 26 -17.83 9.74 -19.17
C GLU A 26 -17.60 10.10 -17.70
N PHE A 27 -18.06 9.26 -16.77
CA PHE A 27 -17.82 9.48 -15.35
C PHE A 27 -16.32 9.40 -15.03
N ILE A 28 -15.63 8.34 -15.47
CA ILE A 28 -14.19 8.17 -15.25
C ILE A 28 -13.41 9.36 -15.79
N THR A 29 -13.70 9.75 -17.04
CA THR A 29 -13.00 10.86 -17.70
C THR A 29 -13.26 12.18 -17.00
N SER A 30 -14.52 12.48 -16.66
CA SER A 30 -14.87 13.73 -15.98
C SER A 30 -14.28 13.81 -14.58
N GLU A 31 -14.25 12.71 -13.83
CA GLU A 31 -13.67 12.64 -12.49
C GLU A 31 -12.15 12.88 -12.54
N MET A 32 -11.46 12.18 -13.43
CA MET A 32 -10.00 12.27 -13.55
C MET A 32 -9.53 13.59 -14.18
N GLN A 33 -10.21 14.08 -15.22
CA GLN A 33 -9.90 15.35 -15.88
C GLN A 33 -10.32 16.55 -15.02
N GLY A 34 -11.42 16.44 -14.27
CA GLY A 34 -11.87 17.49 -13.34
C GLY A 34 -10.82 17.79 -12.27
N ALA A 35 -10.13 16.77 -11.78
CA ALA A 35 -9.01 16.93 -10.85
C ALA A 35 -7.83 17.67 -11.49
N ILE A 36 -7.43 17.31 -12.72
CA ILE A 36 -6.39 18.01 -13.49
C ILE A 36 -6.76 19.48 -13.66
N ASN A 37 -7.97 19.76 -14.15
CA ASN A 37 -8.43 21.13 -14.42
C ASN A 37 -8.41 21.99 -13.15
N SER A 38 -8.79 21.40 -12.01
CA SER A 38 -8.80 22.10 -10.72
C SER A 38 -7.38 22.42 -10.25
N LEU A 39 -6.46 21.46 -10.31
CA LEU A 39 -5.07 21.66 -9.93
C LEU A 39 -4.36 22.67 -10.85
N GLN A 40 -4.61 22.61 -12.15
CA GLN A 40 -4.07 23.59 -13.10
C GLN A 40 -4.59 24.99 -12.83
N LYS A 41 -5.90 25.13 -12.56
CA LYS A 41 -6.53 26.43 -12.29
C LYS A 41 -6.05 27.08 -11.00
N TYR A 42 -5.97 26.32 -9.90
CA TYR A 42 -5.75 26.88 -8.57
C TYR A 42 -4.32 26.75 -8.06
N MET A 43 -3.56 25.77 -8.56
CA MET A 43 -2.18 25.51 -8.12
C MET A 43 -1.15 25.72 -9.24
N ASN A 44 -1.59 25.89 -10.50
CA ASN A 44 -0.72 25.91 -11.67
C ASN A 44 0.19 24.67 -11.73
N LYS A 45 -0.39 23.51 -11.41
CA LYS A 45 0.25 22.19 -11.44
C LYS A 45 -0.57 21.23 -12.28
N THR A 46 0.11 20.33 -12.98
CA THR A 46 -0.52 19.20 -13.66
C THR A 46 -0.12 17.94 -12.90
N PRO A 47 -1.06 17.21 -12.28
CA PRO A 47 -0.73 15.99 -11.56
C PRO A 47 -0.21 14.93 -12.54
N ILE A 48 0.70 14.08 -12.07
CA ILE A 48 1.14 12.89 -12.80
C ILE A 48 0.66 11.61 -12.14
N ALA A 49 0.17 11.68 -10.91
CA ALA A 49 -0.38 10.57 -10.16
C ALA A 49 -1.86 10.76 -9.86
N TYR A 50 -2.60 9.66 -9.90
CA TYR A 50 -3.98 9.58 -9.44
C TYR A 50 -4.06 8.71 -8.20
N ILE A 51 -4.33 9.33 -7.06
CA ILE A 51 -4.60 8.62 -5.82
C ILE A 51 -6.05 8.18 -5.87
N TRP A 52 -6.30 6.87 -5.95
CA TRP A 52 -7.66 6.35 -6.15
C TRP A 52 -8.57 6.71 -4.96
N PRO A 53 -9.67 7.49 -5.16
CA PRO A 53 -10.63 7.77 -4.09
C PRO A 53 -11.23 6.49 -3.53
N GLY A 54 -11.23 6.33 -2.21
CA GLY A 54 -11.60 5.07 -1.54
C GLY A 54 -10.65 3.90 -1.79
N GLY A 55 -9.59 4.09 -2.60
CA GLY A 55 -8.58 3.07 -2.90
C GLY A 55 -8.94 2.07 -3.99
N GLY A 56 -10.20 2.07 -4.44
CA GLY A 56 -10.70 1.20 -5.50
C GLY A 56 -10.32 1.71 -6.89
N PHE A 57 -10.07 0.76 -7.79
CA PHE A 57 -9.76 1.01 -9.19
C PHE A 57 -10.56 0.06 -10.07
N SER A 58 -10.62 0.36 -11.37
CA SER A 58 -11.17 -0.55 -12.38
C SER A 58 -10.22 -0.70 -13.55
N ARG A 59 -10.32 -1.82 -14.28
CA ARG A 59 -9.53 -2.01 -15.51
C ARG A 59 -9.76 -0.85 -16.47
N ARG A 60 -11.02 -0.45 -16.65
CA ARG A 60 -11.36 0.61 -17.61
C ARG A 60 -10.75 1.96 -17.23
N ALA A 61 -10.75 2.30 -15.95
CA ALA A 61 -10.15 3.56 -15.50
C ALA A 61 -8.63 3.55 -15.57
N VAL A 62 -8.02 2.39 -15.34
CA VAL A 62 -6.58 2.17 -15.52
C VAL A 62 -6.16 2.33 -16.99
N GLU A 63 -7.03 1.97 -17.95
CA GLU A 63 -6.82 2.22 -19.39
C GLU A 63 -6.98 3.71 -19.75
N ILE A 64 -7.98 4.40 -19.17
CA ILE A 64 -8.27 5.81 -19.47
C ILE A 64 -7.23 6.75 -18.87
N GLY A 65 -6.76 6.52 -17.63
CA GLY A 65 -5.86 7.43 -16.91
C GLY A 65 -4.65 7.92 -17.73
N PRO A 66 -3.87 7.01 -18.37
CA PRO A 66 -2.74 7.39 -19.22
C PRO A 66 -3.11 8.30 -20.40
N THR A 67 -4.31 8.14 -20.96
CA THR A 67 -4.78 9.00 -22.07
C THR A 67 -5.01 10.44 -21.65
N LEU A 68 -5.23 10.67 -20.35
CA LEU A 68 -5.39 12.00 -19.74
C LEU A 68 -4.05 12.57 -19.23
N GLY A 69 -2.96 11.79 -19.33
CA GLY A 69 -1.61 12.20 -18.92
C GLY A 69 -1.16 11.70 -17.55
N TYR A 70 -1.98 10.93 -16.83
CA TYR A 70 -1.54 10.26 -15.61
C TYR A 70 -0.49 9.19 -15.93
N LYS A 71 0.55 9.13 -15.10
CA LYS A 71 1.65 8.18 -15.21
C LYS A 71 1.63 7.16 -14.08
N LEU A 72 1.10 7.55 -12.93
CA LEU A 72 1.09 6.77 -11.70
C LEU A 72 -0.32 6.70 -11.12
N GLY A 73 -0.62 5.65 -10.39
CA GLY A 73 -1.84 5.51 -9.62
C GLY A 73 -1.58 4.76 -8.33
N PHE A 74 -2.09 5.25 -7.21
CA PHE A 74 -1.84 4.67 -5.88
C PHE A 74 -3.14 4.15 -5.28
N THR A 75 -3.17 2.86 -4.95
CA THR A 75 -4.34 2.16 -4.42
C THR A 75 -4.35 2.18 -2.89
N VAL A 76 -5.25 1.42 -2.25
CA VAL A 76 -5.16 1.08 -0.81
C VAL A 76 -4.59 -0.31 -0.57
N ASN A 77 -4.26 -1.06 -1.63
CA ASN A 77 -3.73 -2.40 -1.47
C ASN A 77 -2.35 -2.32 -0.82
N GLN A 78 -2.22 -3.01 0.30
CA GLN A 78 -0.95 -3.16 1.00
C GLN A 78 -0.20 -4.33 0.37
N ARG A 79 0.67 -4.03 -0.58
CA ARG A 79 1.65 -4.97 -1.11
C ARG A 79 3.03 -4.63 -0.55
N GLY A 80 3.96 -5.55 -0.76
CA GLY A 80 5.37 -5.36 -0.40
C GLY A 80 6.02 -4.16 -1.11
N PRO A 81 7.32 -3.92 -0.88
CA PRO A 81 8.02 -2.77 -1.45
C PRO A 81 8.04 -2.79 -2.98
N VAL A 82 7.91 -1.60 -3.60
CA VAL A 82 8.14 -1.41 -5.04
C VAL A 82 9.65 -1.47 -5.29
N MET A 83 10.07 -2.34 -6.20
CA MET A 83 11.46 -2.49 -6.63
C MET A 83 11.66 -1.81 -7.99
N TYR A 84 12.91 -1.46 -8.32
CA TYR A 84 13.25 -0.74 -9.57
C TYR A 84 12.64 -1.36 -10.85
N ASN A 85 12.52 -2.68 -10.89
CA ASN A 85 12.02 -3.45 -12.04
C ASN A 85 10.75 -4.25 -11.74
N TRP A 86 10.12 -4.07 -10.57
CA TRP A 86 8.98 -4.89 -10.17
C TRP A 86 8.03 -4.16 -9.21
N VAL A 87 6.75 -4.14 -9.60
CA VAL A 87 5.64 -3.73 -8.74
C VAL A 87 4.93 -5.01 -8.29
N PRO A 88 4.82 -5.28 -6.98
CA PRO A 88 4.09 -6.45 -6.51
C PRO A 88 2.59 -6.29 -6.79
N GLN A 89 2.00 -7.30 -7.42
CA GLN A 89 0.58 -7.37 -7.79
C GLN A 89 0.03 -8.76 -7.48
N ALA A 90 -1.27 -8.85 -7.22
CA ALA A 90 -2.00 -10.11 -7.18
C ALA A 90 -2.88 -10.28 -8.43
N ASP A 91 -3.01 -11.53 -8.85
CA ASP A 91 -3.88 -11.99 -9.94
C ASP A 91 -5.23 -12.49 -9.45
N SER A 92 -5.31 -12.94 -8.20
CA SER A 92 -6.55 -13.39 -7.56
C SER A 92 -6.83 -12.72 -6.22
N VAL A 93 -8.08 -12.84 -5.77
CA VAL A 93 -8.49 -12.43 -4.43
C VAL A 93 -7.80 -13.34 -3.42
N ASN A 94 -7.42 -12.78 -2.28
CA ASN A 94 -6.96 -13.52 -1.11
C ASN A 94 -8.05 -13.45 -0.03
N ASP A 95 -8.58 -14.60 0.40
CA ASP A 95 -9.62 -14.67 1.42
C ASP A 95 -9.14 -14.14 2.79
N ASP A 96 -7.83 -14.20 3.06
CA ASP A 96 -7.21 -13.62 4.26
C ASP A 96 -7.03 -12.09 4.16
N ASN A 97 -7.17 -11.52 2.96
CA ASN A 97 -7.17 -10.08 2.72
C ASN A 97 -8.23 -9.69 1.67
N PRO A 98 -9.52 -9.82 2.00
CA PRO A 98 -10.61 -9.73 1.03
C PRO A 98 -10.85 -8.29 0.52
N LEU A 99 -10.26 -7.29 1.20
CA LEU A 99 -10.35 -5.89 0.79
C LEU A 99 -9.34 -5.52 -0.31
N ALA A 100 -8.31 -6.36 -0.53
CA ALA A 100 -7.31 -6.11 -1.56
C ALA A 100 -7.84 -6.54 -2.95
N ILE A 101 -7.95 -5.59 -3.87
CA ILE A 101 -8.41 -5.83 -5.24
C ILE A 101 -7.26 -6.41 -6.08
N PRO A 102 -7.43 -7.48 -6.87
CA PRO A 102 -6.37 -7.96 -7.76
C PRO A 102 -5.96 -6.92 -8.81
N GLU A 103 -4.67 -6.62 -8.89
CA GLU A 103 -4.13 -5.57 -9.77
C GLU A 103 -3.76 -6.08 -11.16
N VAL A 104 -3.37 -7.36 -11.30
CA VAL A 104 -2.97 -7.94 -12.60
C VAL A 104 -4.09 -7.82 -13.65
N PRO A 105 -5.38 -8.08 -13.33
CA PRO A 105 -6.47 -7.93 -14.30
C PRO A 105 -6.68 -6.49 -14.80
N ALA A 106 -6.23 -5.48 -14.05
CA ALA A 106 -6.31 -4.08 -14.48
C ALA A 106 -5.25 -3.72 -15.53
N GLY A 107 -4.18 -4.51 -15.65
CA GLY A 107 -3.27 -4.48 -16.81
C GLY A 107 -2.22 -3.37 -16.84
N ASN A 108 -2.16 -2.48 -15.85
CA ASN A 108 -1.10 -1.47 -15.75
C ASN A 108 -0.58 -1.33 -14.31
N PRO A 109 0.62 -1.88 -14.01
CA PRO A 109 1.21 -1.82 -12.68
C PRO A 109 1.51 -0.41 -12.18
N LEU A 110 1.82 0.53 -13.07
CA LEU A 110 2.11 1.91 -12.66
C LEU A 110 0.85 2.65 -12.22
N MET A 111 -0.33 2.24 -12.67
CA MET A 111 -1.61 2.81 -12.24
C MET A 111 -2.20 2.14 -11.01
N THR A 112 -1.52 1.12 -10.47
CA THR A 112 -2.00 0.29 -9.34
C THR A 112 -0.93 0.11 -8.26
N LEU A 113 -0.06 1.12 -8.08
CA LEU A 113 1.00 1.09 -7.08
C LEU A 113 0.43 0.88 -5.67
N PRO A 114 1.07 0.02 -4.87
CA PRO A 114 0.63 -0.23 -3.51
C PRO A 114 0.89 0.96 -2.61
N ARG A 115 0.10 1.06 -1.54
CA ARG A 115 0.24 2.11 -0.53
C ARG A 115 -0.06 1.55 0.86
N TYR A 116 0.79 1.87 1.82
CA TYR A 116 0.50 1.66 3.23
C TYR A 116 -0.38 2.80 3.75
N TRP A 117 -1.58 2.47 4.21
CA TRP A 117 -2.53 3.45 4.73
C TRP A 117 -2.33 3.65 6.24
N SER A 118 -2.27 4.91 6.67
CA SER A 118 -1.88 5.28 8.05
C SER A 118 -2.80 4.77 9.17
N PRO A 119 -4.12 4.57 8.99
CA PRO A 119 -4.93 3.91 10.00
C PRO A 119 -4.51 2.46 10.24
N ASN A 120 -4.05 1.74 9.20
CA ASN A 120 -3.53 0.39 9.35
C ASN A 120 -2.21 0.42 10.13
N ALA A 121 -1.38 1.45 9.94
CA ALA A 121 -0.14 1.60 10.73
C ALA A 121 -0.42 1.64 12.25
N ARG A 122 -1.57 2.19 12.68
CA ARG A 122 -1.97 2.14 14.09
C ARG A 122 -2.31 0.72 14.55
N GLY A 123 -2.99 -0.07 13.71
CA GLY A 123 -3.26 -1.48 13.98
C GLY A 123 -1.98 -2.31 14.04
N GLU A 124 -1.06 -2.10 13.09
CA GLU A 124 0.21 -2.84 13.05
C GLU A 124 1.12 -2.54 14.24
N ILE A 125 1.08 -1.33 14.80
CA ILE A 125 1.79 -1.02 16.06
C ILE A 125 1.29 -1.92 17.19
N ASP A 126 -0.02 -2.17 17.26
CA ASP A 126 -0.58 -3.07 18.27
C ASP A 126 -0.20 -4.52 18.00
N THR A 127 -0.21 -4.95 16.74
CA THR A 127 0.30 -6.28 16.32
C THR A 127 1.73 -6.49 16.80
N VAL A 128 2.63 -5.52 16.57
CA VAL A 128 4.03 -5.60 17.00
C VAL A 128 4.16 -5.65 18.52
N ARG A 129 3.35 -4.88 19.26
CA ARG A 129 3.29 -4.96 20.72
C ARG A 129 2.93 -6.37 21.17
N ASN A 130 1.88 -6.97 20.59
CA ASN A 130 1.44 -8.31 20.93
C ASN A 130 2.48 -9.38 20.57
N ILE A 131 3.19 -9.25 19.43
CA ILE A 131 4.33 -10.12 19.09
C ILE A 131 5.42 -10.05 20.16
N GLY A 132 5.70 -8.86 20.70
CA GLY A 132 6.65 -8.68 21.80
C GLY A 132 6.21 -9.38 23.09
N ASP A 133 4.92 -9.28 23.43
CA ASP A 133 4.33 -9.97 24.59
C ASP A 133 4.39 -11.50 24.41
N GLU A 134 4.05 -12.00 23.22
CA GLU A 134 4.13 -13.42 22.86
C GLU A 134 5.56 -13.95 22.89
N ALA A 135 6.54 -13.20 22.35
CA ALA A 135 7.95 -13.56 22.39
C ALA A 135 8.49 -13.60 23.84
N THR A 136 8.03 -12.69 24.70
CA THR A 136 8.38 -12.71 26.13
C THR A 136 7.81 -13.93 26.82
N ALA A 137 6.54 -14.25 26.58
CA ALA A 137 5.89 -15.44 27.14
C ALA A 137 6.57 -16.73 26.66
N TYR A 138 6.91 -16.81 25.37
CA TYR A 138 7.65 -17.93 24.79
C TYR A 138 9.05 -18.07 25.44
N ALA A 139 9.80 -16.98 25.61
CA ALA A 139 11.10 -17.01 26.26
C ALA A 139 11.02 -17.50 27.71
N GLU A 140 10.06 -17.01 28.50
CA GLU A 140 9.88 -17.47 29.89
C GLU A 140 9.44 -18.94 29.95
N GLN A 141 8.58 -19.39 29.03
CA GLN A 141 8.15 -20.79 28.97
C GLN A 141 9.31 -21.75 28.63
N ASN A 142 10.23 -21.33 27.76
CA ASN A 142 11.32 -22.18 27.28
C ASN A 142 12.62 -22.00 28.07
N LYS A 143 12.71 -20.99 28.94
CA LYS A 143 13.90 -20.61 29.69
C LYS A 143 14.62 -21.77 30.37
N ALA A 144 13.89 -22.63 31.09
CA ALA A 144 14.51 -23.75 31.80
C ALA A 144 15.18 -24.74 30.84
N THR A 145 14.49 -25.08 29.74
CA THR A 145 14.99 -25.97 28.70
C THR A 145 16.19 -25.38 27.98
N GLU A 146 16.16 -24.09 27.67
CA GLU A 146 17.26 -23.40 26.98
C GLU A 146 18.50 -23.27 27.88
N LEU A 147 18.32 -23.02 29.18
CA LEU A 147 19.42 -23.00 30.15
C LEU A 147 20.05 -24.39 30.32
N GLU A 148 19.23 -25.44 30.42
CA GLU A 148 19.74 -26.82 30.45
C GLU A 148 20.49 -27.18 29.17
N TYR A 149 19.96 -26.81 28.00
CA TYR A 149 20.64 -27.00 26.72
C TYR A 149 21.98 -26.26 26.68
N TYR A 150 22.03 -25.01 27.16
CA TYR A 150 23.26 -24.25 27.23
C TYR A 150 24.31 -24.94 28.10
N ASP A 151 23.93 -25.41 29.30
CA ASP A 151 24.86 -26.06 30.22
C ASP A 151 25.44 -27.36 29.65
N ILE A 152 24.62 -28.15 28.94
CA ILE A 152 25.04 -29.44 28.36
C ILE A 152 25.87 -29.23 27.09
N VAL A 153 25.44 -28.31 26.22
CA VAL A 153 25.95 -28.23 24.84
C VAL A 153 26.91 -27.06 24.64
N CYS A 154 26.58 -25.88 25.18
CA CYS A 154 27.29 -24.64 24.88
C CYS A 154 28.41 -24.32 25.88
N ALA A 155 28.16 -24.52 27.18
CA ALA A 155 29.06 -24.14 28.27
C ALA A 155 30.48 -24.74 28.16
N PRO A 156 30.70 -25.98 27.69
CA PRO A 156 32.05 -26.54 27.51
C PRO A 156 32.95 -25.73 26.56
N THR A 157 32.35 -24.97 25.64
CA THR A 157 33.07 -24.21 24.60
C THR A 157 33.04 -22.71 24.85
N LEU A 158 31.91 -22.19 25.36
CA LEU A 158 31.66 -20.76 25.52
C LEU A 158 31.84 -20.26 26.96
N GLY A 159 32.03 -21.17 27.93
CA GLY A 159 32.06 -20.85 29.35
C GLY A 159 30.65 -20.77 29.97
N PRO A 160 30.54 -20.59 31.30
CA PRO A 160 29.25 -20.48 31.98
C PRO A 160 28.56 -19.14 31.67
N ILE A 161 27.22 -19.12 31.72
CA ILE A 161 26.45 -17.87 31.67
C ILE A 161 26.77 -17.04 32.93
N PRO A 162 27.04 -15.71 32.80
CA PRO A 162 27.33 -14.82 33.92
C PRO A 162 26.21 -14.68 34.95
#